data_AF-A0A847JJD5-F1
#
_entry.id   AF-A0A847JJD5-F1
#
_cell.length_a   1.000
_cell.length_b   1.000
_cell.length_c   1.000
_cell.angle_alpha   90.00
_cell.angle_beta   90.00
_cell.angle_gamma   90.00
#
_symmetry.space_group_name_H-M   'P 1'
#
loop_
_entity.id
_entity.type
_entity.pdbx_description
1 polymer ?
#
loop_
_entity_poly.entity_id
_entity_poly.type
_entity_poly.pdbx_seq_one_letter_code
_entity_poly.pdbx_strand_id
1 'polypeptide(L)'
;MKILHSLAVIGVVATTGVGVAYAAGALQERQTILKGFGDETRPVVHMLKGQEPFDLAKVKAALATYAAGAEKLPGLFPDNSKTGKTEASPKIWDEKAKFEGLFAKLKSESEAASAAITDQASLKANFPKVLGTCKACHDDFRIEK
;
A
#
# COMPACT_ATOMS: atom_id res chain seq x y z
N MET A 1 5.14 -27.87 61.33
CA MET A 1 6.35 -28.18 60.54
C MET A 1 6.04 -29.48 59.80
N LYS A 2 5.78 -29.54 58.49
CA LYS A 2 6.31 -28.79 57.35
C LYS A 2 5.20 -28.48 56.35
N ILE A 3 5.31 -27.30 55.78
CA ILE A 3 4.50 -26.75 54.71
C ILE A 3 5.09 -27.25 53.38
N LEU A 4 4.24 -27.36 52.37
CA LEU A 4 4.37 -26.81 51.00
C LEU A 4 4.12 -27.84 49.89
N HIS A 5 2.95 -27.70 49.27
CA HIS A 5 2.68 -28.16 47.92
C HIS A 5 3.42 -27.22 46.96
N SER A 6 4.45 -27.72 46.27
CA SER A 6 5.12 -26.97 45.20
C SER A 6 4.25 -27.02 43.93
N LEU A 7 3.44 -25.99 43.71
CA LEU A 7 2.93 -25.68 42.37
C LEU A 7 4.09 -25.15 41.53
N ALA A 8 4.48 -25.92 40.52
CA ALA A 8 5.22 -25.40 39.38
C ALA A 8 4.31 -24.46 38.59
N VAL A 9 4.55 -23.16 38.67
CA VAL A 9 4.01 -22.19 37.72
C VAL A 9 4.99 -22.11 36.55
N ILE A 10 4.69 -22.87 35.50
CA ILE A 10 5.21 -22.66 34.15
C ILE A 10 4.19 -21.79 33.41
N GLY A 11 4.64 -20.69 32.80
CA GLY A 11 3.85 -19.81 31.94
C GLY A 11 4.01 -18.37 32.39
N VAL A 12 4.51 -17.43 31.58
CA VAL A 12 4.19 -17.16 30.18
C VAL A 12 5.44 -16.65 29.47
N VAL A 13 5.71 -17.16 28.27
CA VAL A 13 6.70 -16.60 27.34
C VAL A 13 6.17 -15.24 26.86
N ALA A 14 6.86 -14.17 27.25
CA ALA A 14 6.61 -12.83 26.75
C ALA A 14 7.09 -12.71 25.28
N THR A 15 6.21 -12.98 24.31
CA THR A 15 6.46 -12.72 22.87
C THR A 15 5.99 -11.34 22.42
N THR A 16 5.52 -10.49 23.33
CA THR A 16 4.89 -9.19 22.99
C THR A 16 5.86 -8.16 22.38
N GLY A 17 7.16 -8.25 22.64
CA GLY A 17 8.14 -7.27 22.16
C GLY A 17 8.41 -7.31 20.65
N VAL A 18 8.54 -8.52 20.07
CA VAL A 18 8.90 -8.69 18.65
C VAL A 18 7.73 -8.36 17.74
N GLY A 19 6.51 -8.76 18.13
CA GLY A 19 5.31 -8.50 17.33
C GLY A 19 4.98 -7.01 17.20
N VAL A 20 5.11 -6.23 18.28
CA VAL A 20 4.80 -4.78 18.26
C VAL A 20 5.81 -4.00 17.43
N ALA A 21 7.11 -4.33 17.53
CA ALA A 21 8.15 -3.67 16.72
C ALA A 21 7.97 -3.93 15.23
N TYR A 22 7.61 -5.16 14.85
CA TYR A 22 7.31 -5.52 13.46
C TYR A 22 6.08 -4.78 12.91
N ALA A 23 5.00 -4.66 13.70
CA ALA A 23 3.80 -3.92 13.30
C ALA A 23 4.08 -2.43 13.05
N ALA A 24 4.87 -1.80 13.93
CA ALA A 24 5.27 -0.40 13.77
C ALA A 24 6.14 -0.18 12.52
N GLY A 25 7.08 -1.10 12.26
CA GLY A 25 7.90 -1.10 11.04
C GLY A 25 7.06 -1.22 9.77
N ALA A 26 6.16 -2.20 9.71
CA ALA A 26 5.27 -2.42 8.56
C ALA A 26 4.32 -1.22 8.32
N LEU A 27 3.80 -0.61 9.40
CA LEU A 27 2.95 0.58 9.31
C LEU A 27 3.70 1.78 8.76
N GLN A 28 4.93 2.04 9.23
CA GLN A 28 5.76 3.12 8.71
C GLN A 28 6.14 2.88 7.24
N GLU A 29 6.52 1.64 6.89
CA GLU A 29 6.96 1.30 5.54
C GLU A 29 5.82 1.44 4.51
N ARG A 30 4.63 0.89 4.80
CA ARG A 30 3.48 1.02 3.88
C ARG A 30 3.08 2.47 3.66
N GLN A 31 3.15 3.30 4.72
CA GLN A 31 2.85 4.73 4.63
C GLN A 31 3.87 5.48 3.77
N THR A 32 5.15 5.16 3.92
CA THR A 32 6.22 5.74 3.08
C THR A 32 5.99 5.41 1.61
N ILE A 33 5.71 4.14 1.29
CA ILE A 33 5.45 3.71 -0.10
C ILE A 33 4.22 4.40 -0.67
N LEU A 34 3.08 4.36 0.04
CA LEU A 34 1.82 4.97 -0.41
C LEU A 34 1.91 6.50 -0.54
N LYS A 35 2.68 7.15 0.33
CA LYS A 35 2.98 8.58 0.19
C LYS A 35 3.81 8.85 -1.06
N GLY A 36 4.84 8.04 -1.32
CA GLY A 36 5.64 8.10 -2.54
C GLY A 36 4.79 7.99 -3.80
N PHE A 37 3.78 7.11 -3.80
CA PHE A 37 2.82 7.03 -4.91
C PHE A 37 2.11 8.36 -5.14
N GLY A 38 1.62 9.00 -4.08
CA GLY A 38 0.95 10.29 -4.17
C GLY A 38 1.87 11.40 -4.71
N ASP A 39 3.13 11.40 -4.30
CA ASP A 39 4.11 12.39 -4.74
C ASP A 39 4.47 12.22 -6.23
N GLU A 40 4.61 10.99 -6.73
CA GLU A 40 4.81 10.69 -8.16
C GLU A 40 3.56 10.95 -9.01
N THR A 41 2.36 10.74 -8.45
CA THR A 41 1.09 10.94 -9.17
C THR A 41 0.84 12.42 -9.48
N ARG A 42 1.23 13.32 -8.57
CA ARG A 42 0.92 14.76 -8.64
C ARG A 42 1.33 15.41 -9.96
N PRO A 43 2.60 15.35 -10.40
CA PRO A 43 3.01 15.96 -11.67
C PRO A 43 2.30 15.32 -12.88
N VAL A 44 2.06 14.00 -12.85
CA VAL A 44 1.37 13.32 -13.97
C VAL A 44 -0.09 13.78 -14.10
N VAL A 45 -0.77 14.03 -12.98
CA VAL A 45 -2.13 14.61 -12.99
C VAL A 45 -2.11 16.05 -13.51
N HIS A 46 -1.09 16.86 -13.19
CA HIS A 46 -0.95 18.18 -13.78
C HIS A 46 -0.76 18.10 -15.31
N MET A 47 0.03 17.15 -15.81
CA MET A 47 0.17 16.90 -17.26
C MET A 47 -1.17 16.52 -17.90
N LEU A 48 -1.93 15.62 -17.27
CA LEU A 48 -3.28 15.25 -17.74
C LEU A 48 -4.22 16.46 -17.86
N LYS A 49 -4.12 17.40 -16.90
CA LYS A 49 -4.90 18.64 -16.85
C LYS A 49 -4.34 19.75 -17.74
N GLY A 50 -3.21 19.55 -18.41
CA GLY A 50 -2.53 20.58 -19.21
C GLY A 50 -1.91 21.71 -18.37
N GLN A 51 -1.70 21.47 -17.07
CA GLN A 51 -1.09 22.42 -16.13
C GLN A 51 0.45 22.31 -16.13
N GLU A 52 0.98 21.18 -16.59
CA GLU A 52 2.41 20.96 -16.83
C GLU A 52 2.62 20.40 -18.25
N PRO A 53 3.75 20.71 -18.92
CA PRO A 53 4.12 20.07 -20.18
C PRO A 53 4.27 18.55 -20.01
N PHE A 54 3.91 17.80 -21.04
CA PHE A 54 4.11 16.35 -21.06
C PHE A 54 5.60 16.00 -20.89
N ASP A 55 5.88 15.15 -19.91
CA ASP A 55 7.21 14.61 -19.63
C ASP A 55 7.11 13.09 -19.52
N LEU A 56 7.54 12.40 -20.57
CA LEU A 56 7.50 10.95 -20.64
C LEU A 56 8.32 10.30 -19.51
N ALA A 57 9.48 10.88 -19.15
CA ALA A 57 10.35 10.30 -18.14
C ALA A 57 9.68 10.28 -16.76
N LYS A 58 9.02 11.39 -16.38
CA LYS A 58 8.23 11.46 -15.13
C LYS A 58 7.07 10.47 -15.13
N VAL A 59 6.37 10.31 -16.25
CA VAL A 59 5.28 9.31 -16.36
C VAL A 59 5.82 7.90 -16.16
N LYS A 60 6.94 7.54 -16.79
CA LYS A 60 7.54 6.19 -16.61
C LYS A 60 8.05 5.98 -15.19
N ALA A 61 8.64 7.01 -14.57
CA ALA A 61 9.10 6.94 -13.17
C ALA A 61 7.95 6.68 -12.20
N ALA A 62 6.82 7.36 -12.38
CA ALA A 62 5.62 7.13 -11.59
C ALA A 62 5.09 5.70 -11.74
N LEU A 63 4.95 5.21 -12.97
CA LEU A 63 4.46 3.85 -13.26
C LEU A 63 5.40 2.76 -12.70
N ALA A 64 6.71 2.94 -12.82
CA ALA A 64 7.70 2.04 -12.23
C ALA A 64 7.61 2.01 -10.70
N THR A 65 7.43 3.18 -10.09
CA THR A 65 7.24 3.30 -8.64
C THR A 65 6.00 2.54 -8.18
N TYR A 66 4.88 2.66 -8.89
CA TYR A 66 3.66 1.93 -8.56
C TYR A 66 3.83 0.43 -8.68
N ALA A 67 4.44 -0.06 -9.76
CA ALA A 67 4.66 -1.49 -9.97
C ALA A 67 5.54 -2.09 -8.86
N ALA A 68 6.65 -1.41 -8.51
CA ALA A 68 7.56 -1.86 -7.45
C ALA A 68 6.91 -1.81 -6.05
N GLY A 69 6.13 -0.78 -5.76
CA GLY A 69 5.43 -0.70 -4.47
C GLY A 69 4.27 -1.69 -4.37
N ALA A 70 3.54 -1.94 -5.46
CA ALA A 70 2.46 -2.92 -5.52
C ALA A 70 2.94 -4.34 -5.24
N GLU A 71 4.18 -4.67 -5.58
CA GLU A 71 4.80 -5.96 -5.24
C GLU A 71 5.11 -6.07 -3.74
N LYS A 72 5.49 -4.97 -3.08
CA LYS A 72 5.88 -4.95 -1.66
C LYS A 72 4.71 -4.83 -0.70
N LEU A 73 3.71 -4.01 -1.06
CA LEU A 73 2.63 -3.60 -0.16
C LEU A 73 1.80 -4.75 0.45
N PRO A 74 1.48 -5.86 -0.26
CA PRO A 74 0.75 -6.98 0.34
C PRO A 74 1.39 -7.52 1.64
N GLY A 75 2.72 -7.51 1.73
CA GLY A 75 3.47 -7.97 2.90
C GLY A 75 3.45 -7.02 4.11
N LEU A 76 2.91 -5.81 3.96
CA LEU A 76 3.00 -4.74 4.97
C LEU A 76 1.67 -4.51 5.72
N PHE A 77 0.74 -5.47 5.65
CA PHE A 77 -0.53 -5.45 6.40
C PHE A 77 -0.65 -6.67 7.33
N PRO A 78 0.28 -6.87 8.30
CA PRO A 78 0.16 -7.96 9.25
C PRO A 78 -1.04 -7.76 10.20
N ASP A 79 -1.58 -8.84 10.75
CA ASP A 79 -2.81 -8.85 11.56
C ASP A 79 -2.73 -7.97 12.81
N ASN A 80 -1.52 -7.73 13.32
CA ASN A 80 -1.28 -6.86 14.47
C ASN A 80 -1.05 -5.39 14.10
N SER A 81 -1.24 -4.98 12.83
CA SER A 81 -1.12 -3.59 12.34
C SER A 81 -2.47 -2.88 12.11
N LYS A 82 -3.54 -3.40 12.74
CA LYS A 82 -4.92 -2.87 12.67
C LYS A 82 -5.10 -1.54 13.40
N THR A 83 -4.23 -1.26 14.37
CA THR A 83 -4.34 -0.11 15.28
C THR A 83 -3.12 0.80 15.19
N GLY A 84 -3.20 1.98 15.79
CA GLY A 84 -2.17 3.03 15.71
C GLY A 84 -2.54 4.15 14.75
N LYS A 85 -1.56 4.96 14.32
CA LYS A 85 -1.77 6.06 13.38
C LYS A 85 -1.94 5.51 11.96
N THR A 86 -3.10 4.93 11.66
CA THR A 86 -3.39 4.31 10.36
C THR A 86 -4.76 4.68 9.83
N GLU A 87 -4.86 4.78 8.51
CA GLU A 87 -6.11 4.95 7.76
C GLU A 87 -6.56 3.61 7.13
N ALA A 88 -5.92 2.49 7.49
CA ALA A 88 -6.26 1.17 7.00
C ALA A 88 -7.59 0.70 7.59
N SER A 89 -8.58 0.40 6.74
CA SER A 89 -9.86 -0.15 7.16
C SER A 89 -9.71 -1.58 7.71
N PRO A 90 -10.38 -1.96 8.81
CA PRO A 90 -10.47 -3.34 9.27
C PRO A 90 -10.94 -4.34 8.18
N LYS A 91 -11.70 -3.85 7.19
CA LYS A 91 -12.14 -4.64 6.02
C LYS A 91 -10.98 -5.27 5.23
N ILE A 92 -9.76 -4.70 5.30
CA ILE A 92 -8.59 -5.29 4.65
C ILE A 92 -8.36 -6.73 5.10
N TRP A 93 -8.56 -7.01 6.38
CA TRP A 93 -8.34 -8.34 6.95
C TRP A 93 -9.52 -9.28 6.71
N ASP A 94 -10.71 -8.74 6.51
CA ASP A 94 -11.90 -9.53 6.15
C ASP A 94 -11.91 -9.89 4.65
N GLU A 95 -11.45 -8.97 3.78
CA GLU A 95 -11.44 -9.10 2.32
C GLU A 95 -10.02 -9.18 1.75
N LYS A 96 -9.11 -9.87 2.45
CA LYS A 96 -7.66 -9.88 2.13
C LYS A 96 -7.34 -10.24 0.68
N ALA A 97 -7.99 -11.25 0.11
CA ALA A 97 -7.78 -11.66 -1.27
C ALA A 97 -8.16 -10.55 -2.28
N LYS A 98 -9.24 -9.81 -2.02
CA LYS A 98 -9.65 -8.67 -2.86
C LYS A 98 -8.67 -7.52 -2.72
N PHE A 99 -8.24 -7.22 -1.50
CA PHE A 99 -7.24 -6.19 -1.23
C PHE A 99 -5.90 -6.47 -1.93
N GLU A 100 -5.37 -7.68 -1.82
CA GLU A 100 -4.14 -8.10 -2.51
C GLU A 100 -4.32 -8.13 -4.03
N GLY A 101 -5.50 -8.53 -4.51
CA GLY A 101 -5.86 -8.48 -5.93
C GLY A 101 -5.81 -7.07 -6.53
N LEU A 102 -6.11 -6.03 -5.75
CA LEU A 102 -6.00 -4.64 -6.21
C LEU A 102 -4.53 -4.20 -6.40
N PHE A 103 -3.60 -4.71 -5.59
CA PHE A 103 -2.17 -4.47 -5.82
C PHE A 103 -1.67 -5.20 -7.06
N ALA A 104 -2.06 -6.46 -7.25
CA ALA A 104 -1.75 -7.20 -8.48
C ALA A 104 -2.28 -6.46 -9.73
N LYS A 105 -3.50 -5.92 -9.64
CA LYS A 105 -4.09 -5.10 -10.71
C LYS A 105 -3.32 -3.80 -10.91
N LEU A 106 -2.95 -3.07 -9.84
CA LEU A 106 -2.16 -1.85 -9.95
C LEU A 106 -0.83 -2.11 -10.66
N LYS A 107 -0.12 -3.20 -10.33
CA LYS A 107 1.13 -3.60 -11.00
C LYS A 107 0.90 -3.83 -12.49
N SER A 108 -0.07 -4.66 -12.85
CA SER A 108 -0.38 -5.00 -14.24
C SER A 108 -0.79 -3.77 -15.06
N GLU A 109 -1.67 -2.91 -14.53
CA GLU A 109 -2.10 -1.68 -15.21
C GLU A 109 -0.94 -0.68 -15.35
N SER A 110 -0.04 -0.61 -14.37
CA SER A 110 1.14 0.25 -14.44
C SER A 110 2.11 -0.21 -15.52
N GLU A 111 2.36 -1.51 -15.64
CA GLU A 111 3.18 -2.12 -16.69
C GLU A 111 2.55 -1.90 -18.07
N ALA A 112 1.24 -2.13 -18.21
CA ALA A 112 0.52 -1.90 -19.46
C ALA A 112 0.53 -0.43 -19.90
N ALA A 113 0.28 0.50 -18.96
CA ALA A 113 0.38 1.93 -19.23
C ALA A 113 1.82 2.34 -19.57
N SER A 114 2.81 1.72 -18.95
CA SER A 114 4.22 1.95 -19.27
C SER A 114 4.56 1.46 -20.67
N ALA A 115 3.95 0.39 -21.19
CA ALA A 115 4.13 0.03 -22.60
C ALA A 115 3.39 0.98 -23.56
N ALA A 116 2.22 1.47 -23.18
CA ALA A 116 1.30 2.19 -24.08
C ALA A 116 1.53 3.71 -24.20
N ILE A 117 2.09 4.36 -23.17
CA ILE A 117 2.22 5.83 -23.15
C ILE A 117 3.51 6.26 -23.84
N THR A 118 3.37 7.03 -24.92
CA THR A 118 4.47 7.61 -25.72
C THR A 118 4.37 9.13 -25.85
N ASP A 119 3.19 9.69 -25.59
CA ASP A 119 2.85 11.10 -25.82
C ASP A 119 1.66 11.54 -24.93
N GLN A 120 1.28 12.80 -25.04
CA GLN A 120 0.18 13.39 -24.27
C GLN A 120 -1.19 12.73 -24.56
N ALA A 121 -1.42 12.26 -25.79
CA ALA A 121 -2.70 11.65 -26.16
C ALA A 121 -2.82 10.25 -25.54
N SER A 122 -1.77 9.44 -25.66
CA SER A 122 -1.68 8.12 -25.05
C SER A 122 -1.64 8.20 -23.52
N LEU A 123 -1.07 9.25 -22.91
CA LEU A 123 -1.17 9.52 -21.47
C LEU A 123 -2.64 9.64 -21.05
N LYS A 124 -3.41 10.51 -21.73
CA LYS A 124 -4.85 10.71 -21.45
C LYS A 124 -5.68 9.44 -21.63
N ALA A 125 -5.32 8.60 -22.60
CA ALA A 125 -6.03 7.36 -22.88
C ALA A 125 -5.76 6.24 -21.85
N ASN A 126 -4.54 6.18 -21.27
CA ASN A 126 -4.10 5.01 -20.51
C ASN A 126 -3.95 5.25 -19.00
N PHE A 127 -3.46 6.43 -18.58
CA PHE A 127 -3.21 6.71 -17.16
C PHE A 127 -4.47 6.69 -16.26
N PRO A 128 -5.68 7.07 -16.73
CA PRO A 128 -6.90 6.94 -15.92
C PRO A 128 -7.20 5.52 -15.44
N LYS A 129 -6.78 4.48 -16.18
CA LYS A 129 -6.96 3.08 -15.75
C LYS A 129 -6.14 2.76 -14.50
N VAL A 130 -4.92 3.30 -14.42
CA VAL A 130 -4.04 3.20 -13.25
C VAL A 130 -4.68 3.93 -12.07
N LEU A 131 -5.09 5.19 -12.26
CA LEU A 131 -5.77 5.97 -11.20
C LEU A 131 -7.04 5.31 -10.70
N GLY A 132 -7.77 4.60 -11.58
CA GLY A 132 -8.94 3.81 -11.20
C GLY A 132 -8.62 2.72 -10.17
N THR A 133 -7.44 2.11 -10.20
CA THR A 133 -7.04 1.14 -9.18
C THR A 133 -6.77 1.79 -7.82
N CYS A 134 -6.16 2.98 -7.81
CA CYS A 134 -5.96 3.77 -6.60
C CYS A 134 -7.30 4.11 -5.96
N LYS A 135 -8.27 4.56 -6.76
CA LYS A 135 -9.62 4.89 -6.31
C LYS A 135 -10.34 3.66 -5.75
N ALA A 136 -10.35 2.54 -6.48
CA ALA A 136 -11.03 1.32 -6.05
C ALA A 136 -10.49 0.81 -4.69
N CYS A 137 -9.18 0.89 -4.47
CA CYS A 137 -8.60 0.51 -3.18
C CYS A 137 -8.97 1.50 -2.07
N HIS A 138 -8.87 2.80 -2.31
CA HIS A 138 -9.19 3.80 -1.28
C HIS A 138 -10.68 3.81 -0.92
N ASP A 139 -11.58 3.61 -1.87
CA ASP A 139 -13.04 3.60 -1.63
C ASP A 139 -13.45 2.47 -0.66
N ASP A 140 -12.80 1.31 -0.75
CA ASP A 140 -13.14 0.14 0.07
C ASP A 140 -12.30 0.02 1.35
N PHE A 141 -11.01 0.40 1.27
CA PHE A 141 -10.00 -0.02 2.26
C PHE A 141 -9.28 1.13 2.97
N ARG A 142 -9.57 2.40 2.63
CA ARG A 142 -9.01 3.56 3.35
C ARG A 142 -10.12 4.32 4.08
N ILE A 143 -9.91 4.54 5.37
CA ILE A 143 -10.78 5.38 6.20
C ILE A 143 -10.43 6.84 5.92
N GLU A 144 -11.41 7.63 5.48
CA GLU A 144 -11.25 9.08 5.36
C GLU A 144 -11.17 9.75 6.73
N LYS A 145 -10.50 10.90 6.81
CA LYS A 145 -10.39 11.71 8.03
C LYS A 145 -11.45 12.80 8.06
#